data_AF-A0A6C0NZ19-F1
#
_entry.id   AF-A0A6C0NZ19-F1
#
_cell.length_a   1.000
_cell.length_b   1.000
_cell.length_c   1.000
_cell.angle_alpha   90.00
_cell.angle_beta   90.00
_cell.angle_gamma   90.00
#
_symmetry.space_group_name_H-M   'P 1'
#
loop_
_entity.id
_entity.type
_entity.pdbx_description
1 polymer ?
#
loop_
_entity_poly.entity_id
_entity_poly.type
_entity_poly.pdbx_seq_one_letter_code
_entity_poly.pdbx_strand_id
1 'polypeptide(L)'
;MDSIKLSKIFRKASDILALYDNVPVDIVLDDIYRIIRAEKLTKTNEPTNDQESIVISDELINRMSTMNSEELTMFLQESEDFQSKKAILNLAKMLSITTSSRNNYSALSHSIVKYFERQRMDKLIREDRTSNFSTEN
;
A
#
# COMPACT_ATOMS: atom_id res chain seq x y z
N MET A 1 22.95 19.39 30.52
CA MET A 1 23.29 18.08 29.93
C MET A 1 24.41 17.50 30.76
N ASP A 2 24.27 16.27 31.27
CA ASP A 2 25.22 15.65 32.21
C ASP A 2 26.54 15.31 31.50
N SER A 3 27.69 15.69 32.09
CA SER A 3 29.03 15.53 31.50
C SER A 3 29.37 14.06 31.23
N ILE A 4 28.84 13.15 32.05
CA ILE A 4 28.99 11.70 31.88
C ILE A 4 28.24 11.20 30.64
N LYS A 5 27.09 11.80 30.31
CA LYS A 5 26.33 11.44 29.10
C LYS A 5 27.05 11.95 27.84
N LEU A 6 27.59 13.16 27.91
CA LEU A 6 28.31 13.76 26.79
C LEU A 6 29.59 12.99 26.45
N SER A 7 30.37 12.57 27.46
CA SER A 7 31.58 11.76 27.25
C SER A 7 31.26 10.40 26.61
N LYS A 8 30.14 9.76 26.98
CA LYS A 8 29.67 8.52 26.36
C LYS A 8 29.30 8.70 24.89
N ILE A 9 28.69 9.83 24.52
CA ILE A 9 28.34 10.15 23.12
C ILE A 9 29.61 10.32 22.29
N PHE A 10 30.58 11.11 22.78
CA PHE A 10 31.84 11.31 22.05
C PHE A 10 32.63 10.02 21.87
N ARG A 11 32.67 9.16 22.89
CA ARG A 11 33.34 7.86 22.78
C ARG A 11 32.72 7.00 21.68
N LYS A 12 31.39 6.88 21.66
CA LYS A 12 30.67 6.15 20.61
C LYS A 12 30.89 6.74 19.22
N ALA A 13 30.88 8.07 19.10
CA ALA A 13 31.17 8.74 17.84
C ALA A 13 32.58 8.42 17.34
N SER A 14 33.57 8.44 18.23
CA SER A 14 34.94 8.05 17.91
C SER A 14 35.05 6.59 17.46
N ASP A 15 34.37 5.67 18.15
CA ASP A 15 34.36 4.25 17.80
C ASP A 15 33.75 4.02 16.41
N ILE A 16 32.70 4.77 16.06
CA ILE A 16 32.06 4.70 14.73
C ILE A 16 32.99 5.25 13.65
N LEU A 17 33.61 6.41 13.89
CA LEU A 17 34.54 7.02 12.92
C LEU A 17 35.78 6.14 12.70
N ALA A 18 36.23 5.41 13.72
CA ALA A 18 37.33 4.46 13.62
C ALA A 18 37.05 3.26 12.70
N LEU A 19 35.79 3.01 12.32
CA LEU A 19 35.42 1.97 11.35
C LEU A 19 35.70 2.40 9.90
N TYR A 20 35.97 3.68 9.65
CA TYR A 20 36.22 4.23 8.33
C TYR A 20 37.72 4.49 8.15
N ASP A 21 38.41 3.56 7.49
CA ASP A 21 39.87 3.63 7.28
C ASP A 21 40.25 4.70 6.25
N ASN A 22 40.91 5.77 6.70
CA ASN A 22 41.45 6.86 5.86
C ASN A 22 40.45 7.46 4.85
N VAL A 23 39.16 7.43 5.18
CA VAL A 23 38.11 8.03 4.37
C VAL A 23 37.93 9.51 4.77
N PRO A 24 37.82 10.43 3.79
CA PRO A 24 37.48 11.83 4.07
C PRO A 24 36.21 11.98 4.92
N VAL A 25 36.26 12.86 5.92
CA VAL A 25 35.20 13.02 6.94
C VAL A 25 33.85 13.36 6.31
N ASP A 26 33.83 14.15 5.23
CA ASP A 26 32.64 14.49 4.47
C ASP A 26 31.93 13.25 3.90
N ILE A 27 32.70 12.30 3.33
CA ILE A 27 32.17 11.04 2.79
C ILE A 27 31.64 10.15 3.92
N VAL A 28 32.35 10.09 5.05
CA VAL A 28 31.93 9.32 6.22
C VAL A 28 30.61 9.87 6.79
N LEU A 29 30.47 11.19 6.88
CA LEU A 29 29.25 11.83 7.37
C LEU A 29 28.06 11.59 6.42
N ASP A 30 28.28 11.63 5.10
CA ASP A 30 27.26 11.31 4.11
C ASP A 30 26.79 9.86 4.22
N ASP A 31 27.71 8.91 4.43
CA ASP A 31 27.37 7.50 4.59
C ASP A 31 26.62 7.23 5.90
N ILE A 32 27.08 7.82 7.01
CA ILE A 32 26.37 7.79 8.30
C ILE A 32 24.96 8.38 8.14
N TYR A 33 24.82 9.51 7.44
CA TYR A 33 23.52 10.13 7.19
C TYR A 33 22.62 9.22 6.34
N ARG A 34 23.17 8.56 5.32
CA ARG A 34 22.47 7.60 4.48
C ARG A 34 22.01 6.38 5.27
N ILE A 35 22.86 5.83 6.15
CA ILE A 35 22.52 4.70 7.02
C ILE A 35 21.43 5.10 8.01
N ILE A 36 21.53 6.26 8.65
CA ILE A 36 20.49 6.78 9.57
C ILE A 36 19.17 6.99 8.82
N ARG A 37 19.22 7.52 7.60
CA ARG A 37 18.02 7.74 6.77
C ARG A 37 17.41 6.41 6.32
N ALA A 38 18.23 5.45 5.93
CA ALA A 38 17.80 4.09 5.59
C ALA A 38 17.22 3.37 6.81
N GLU A 39 17.82 3.51 7.99
CA GLU A 39 17.28 2.99 9.25
C GLU A 39 15.99 3.68 9.66
N LYS A 40 15.83 4.99 9.43
CA LYS A 40 14.55 5.67 9.64
C LYS A 40 13.49 5.12 8.70
N LEU A 41 13.85 4.83 7.45
CA LEU A 41 12.96 4.22 6.46
C LEU A 41 12.61 2.76 6.80
N THR A 42 13.51 2.00 7.43
CA THR A 42 13.23 0.62 7.86
C THR A 42 12.55 0.54 9.24
N LYS A 43 12.79 1.49 10.13
CA LYS A 43 12.06 1.65 11.42
C LYS A 43 10.67 2.25 11.24
N THR A 44 10.36 2.88 10.10
CA THR A 44 8.97 3.21 9.70
C THR A 44 8.17 2.02 9.13
N ASN A 45 8.65 0.79 9.29
CA ASN A 45 7.82 -0.41 9.13
C ASN A 45 7.08 -0.79 10.42
N GLU A 46 7.03 0.08 11.43
CA GLU A 46 5.85 0.12 12.29
C GLU A 46 4.73 0.85 11.54
N PRO A 47 3.51 0.28 11.47
CA PRO A 47 2.41 0.93 10.79
C PRO A 47 2.12 2.22 11.54
N THR A 48 2.34 3.36 10.89
CA THR A 48 1.71 4.62 11.28
C THR A 48 0.20 4.44 11.11
N ASN A 49 -0.39 3.85 12.13
CA ASN A 49 -1.79 3.98 12.49
C ASN A 49 -1.96 5.40 12.99
N ASP A 50 -2.15 6.34 12.06
CA ASP A 50 -2.82 7.63 12.27
C ASP A 50 -2.88 8.36 10.93
N GLN A 51 -3.80 7.86 10.09
CA GLN A 51 -4.57 8.58 9.08
C GLN A 51 -5.44 7.50 8.43
N GLU A 52 -6.61 7.29 9.04
CA GLU A 52 -7.76 6.53 8.55
C GLU A 52 -7.37 5.38 7.60
N SER A 53 -6.95 4.25 8.18
CA SER A 53 -7.05 3.01 7.44
C SER A 53 -8.54 2.80 7.17
N ILE A 54 -8.99 3.11 5.96
CA ILE A 54 -10.33 2.73 5.51
C ILE A 54 -10.43 1.24 5.78
N VAL A 55 -11.30 0.90 6.72
CA VAL A 55 -11.63 -0.49 7.02
C VAL A 55 -12.49 -0.94 5.86
N ILE A 56 -11.85 -1.43 4.81
CA ILE A 56 -12.54 -2.04 3.68
C ILE A 56 -13.15 -3.32 4.23
N SER A 57 -14.45 -3.28 4.52
CA SER A 57 -15.21 -4.43 5.02
C SER A 57 -15.64 -5.34 3.87
N ASP A 58 -15.93 -6.61 4.19
CA ASP A 58 -16.54 -7.53 3.23
C ASP A 58 -17.90 -7.02 2.72
N GLU A 59 -18.63 -6.28 3.56
CA GLU A 59 -19.89 -5.62 3.17
C GLU A 59 -19.67 -4.58 2.06
N LEU A 60 -18.58 -3.82 2.15
CA LEU A 60 -18.22 -2.84 1.12
C LEU A 60 -17.86 -3.53 -0.20
N ILE A 61 -17.10 -4.62 -0.14
CA ILE A 61 -16.79 -5.43 -1.34
C ILE A 61 -18.07 -6.01 -1.95
N ASN A 62 -18.97 -6.54 -1.12
CA ASN A 62 -20.26 -7.07 -1.58
C ASN A 62 -21.09 -5.96 -2.25
N ARG A 63 -21.15 -4.77 -1.65
CA ARG A 63 -21.82 -3.62 -2.27
C ARG A 63 -21.21 -3.29 -3.62
N MET A 64 -19.88 -3.17 -3.72
CA MET A 64 -19.17 -2.90 -4.97
C MET A 64 -19.43 -3.97 -6.04
N SER A 65 -19.62 -5.24 -5.64
CA SER A 65 -19.94 -6.33 -6.58
C SER A 65 -21.32 -6.22 -7.23
N THR A 66 -22.23 -5.44 -6.63
CA THR A 66 -23.58 -5.21 -7.16
C THR A 66 -23.67 -3.96 -8.04
N MET A 67 -22.70 -3.06 -7.97
CA MET A 67 -22.65 -1.84 -8.77
C MET A 67 -22.29 -2.15 -10.23
N ASN A 68 -22.87 -1.38 -11.15
CA ASN A 68 -22.41 -1.39 -12.54
C ASN A 68 -21.09 -0.61 -12.70
N SER A 69 -20.43 -0.73 -13.85
CA SER A 69 -19.10 -0.14 -14.07
C SER A 69 -19.06 1.38 -13.93
N GLU A 70 -20.15 2.06 -14.31
CA GLU A 70 -20.28 3.52 -14.24
C GLU A 70 -20.49 3.97 -12.79
N GLU A 71 -21.41 3.32 -12.08
CA GLU A 71 -21.67 3.51 -10.65
C GLU A 71 -20.41 3.25 -9.81
N LEU A 72 -19.66 2.19 -10.13
CA LEU A 72 -18.44 1.85 -9.44
C LEU A 72 -17.33 2.88 -9.70
N THR A 73 -17.26 3.42 -10.91
CA THR A 73 -16.31 4.47 -11.25
C THR A 73 -16.64 5.76 -10.49
N MET A 74 -17.91 6.16 -10.46
CA MET A 74 -18.37 7.31 -9.68
C MET A 74 -18.12 7.10 -8.19
N PHE A 75 -18.48 5.92 -7.66
CA PHE A 75 -18.28 5.58 -6.25
C PHE A 75 -16.82 5.70 -5.84
N LEU A 76 -15.89 5.20 -6.66
CA LEU A 76 -14.45 5.31 -6.38
C LEU A 76 -13.95 6.77 -6.42
N GLN A 77 -14.55 7.63 -7.26
CA GLN A 77 -14.13 9.02 -7.43
C GLN A 77 -14.74 9.98 -6.39
N GLU A 78 -15.99 9.76 -6.00
CA GLU A 78 -16.76 10.67 -5.17
C GLU A 78 -16.68 10.32 -3.68
N SER A 79 -16.49 9.05 -3.34
CA SER A 79 -16.38 8.61 -1.96
C SER A 79 -15.09 9.14 -1.33
N GLU A 80 -15.21 9.85 -0.20
CA GLU A 80 -14.08 10.38 0.58
C GLU A 80 -13.06 9.29 0.92
N ASP A 81 -13.55 8.07 1.19
CA ASP A 81 -12.72 6.90 1.47
C ASP A 81 -11.77 6.57 0.32
N PHE A 82 -12.13 6.84 -0.93
CA PHE A 82 -11.36 6.41 -2.11
C PHE A 82 -10.66 7.55 -2.85
N GLN A 83 -10.66 8.78 -2.32
CA GLN A 83 -9.99 9.91 -2.96
C GLN A 83 -8.45 9.80 -2.94
N SER A 84 -7.90 9.07 -1.97
CA SER A 84 -6.45 8.88 -1.85
C SER A 84 -5.94 7.75 -2.75
N LYS A 85 -4.81 7.98 -3.44
CA LYS A 85 -4.07 6.91 -4.14
C LYS A 85 -3.73 5.74 -3.20
N LYS A 86 -3.46 6.01 -1.92
CA LYS A 86 -3.13 4.98 -0.92
C LYS A 86 -4.35 4.08 -0.63
N ALA A 87 -5.53 4.68 -0.52
CA ALA A 87 -6.79 3.97 -0.30
C ALA A 87 -7.12 3.02 -1.45
N ILE A 88 -7.10 3.53 -2.67
CA ILE A 88 -7.30 2.75 -3.90
C ILE A 88 -6.25 1.63 -4.03
N LEU A 89 -4.98 1.91 -3.66
CA LEU A 89 -3.94 0.89 -3.67
C LEU A 89 -4.20 -0.22 -2.64
N ASN A 90 -4.68 0.12 -1.44
CA ASN A 90 -5.04 -0.85 -0.42
C ASN A 90 -6.22 -1.73 -0.88
N LEU A 91 -7.24 -1.13 -1.49
CA LEU A 91 -8.36 -1.86 -2.09
C LEU A 91 -7.86 -2.82 -3.18
N ALA A 92 -7.01 -2.35 -4.10
CA ALA A 92 -6.46 -3.20 -5.14
C ALA A 92 -5.66 -4.40 -4.57
N LYS A 93 -4.90 -4.19 -3.49
CA LYS A 93 -4.20 -5.27 -2.78
C LYS A 93 -5.15 -6.28 -2.15
N MET A 94 -6.23 -5.82 -1.52
CA MET A 94 -7.25 -6.71 -0.95
C MET A 94 -7.95 -7.56 -2.00
N LEU A 95 -8.22 -6.98 -3.17
CA LEU A 95 -8.78 -7.70 -4.31
C LEU A 95 -7.74 -8.58 -5.04
N SER A 96 -6.52 -8.70 -4.50
CA SER A 96 -5.41 -9.45 -5.10
C SER A 96 -5.09 -9.02 -6.54
N ILE A 97 -5.34 -7.75 -6.87
CA ILE A 97 -4.99 -7.16 -8.16
C ILE A 97 -3.50 -6.86 -8.16
N THR A 98 -2.79 -7.28 -9.21
CA THR A 98 -1.37 -6.97 -9.37
C THR A 98 -1.19 -5.46 -9.52
N THR A 99 -0.44 -4.85 -8.60
CA THR A 99 -0.17 -3.41 -8.61
C THR A 99 1.32 -3.15 -8.66
N SER A 100 1.70 -2.09 -9.37
CA SER A 100 3.06 -1.53 -9.42
C SER A 100 3.07 -0.16 -8.75
N SER A 101 4.19 0.20 -8.13
CA SER A 101 4.39 1.53 -7.55
C SER A 101 4.19 2.68 -8.56
N ARG A 102 4.40 2.38 -9.85
CA ARG A 102 4.22 3.32 -10.97
C ARG A 102 2.76 3.53 -11.38
N ASN A 103 1.82 2.70 -10.93
CA ASN A 103 0.41 2.91 -11.28
C ASN A 103 -0.08 4.23 -10.68
N ASN A 104 -0.75 5.03 -11.50
CA ASN A 104 -1.45 6.22 -11.06
C ASN A 104 -2.86 5.86 -10.56
N TYR A 105 -3.54 6.84 -9.95
CA TYR A 105 -4.88 6.65 -9.39
C TYR A 105 -5.87 6.08 -10.42
N SER A 106 -5.91 6.69 -11.62
CA SER A 106 -6.82 6.29 -12.70
C SER A 106 -6.59 4.84 -13.14
N ALA A 107 -5.33 4.41 -13.29
CA ALA A 107 -5.00 3.04 -13.66
C ALA A 107 -5.43 2.03 -12.58
N LEU A 108 -5.29 2.37 -11.30
CA LEU A 108 -5.74 1.51 -10.21
C LEU A 108 -7.27 1.43 -10.15
N SER A 109 -7.97 2.56 -10.25
CA SER A 109 -9.44 2.61 -10.31
C SER A 109 -9.97 1.77 -11.48
N HIS A 110 -9.38 1.93 -12.68
CA HIS A 110 -9.75 1.13 -13.85
C HIS A 110 -9.53 -0.37 -13.63
N SER A 111 -8.44 -0.75 -12.96
CA SER A 111 -8.14 -2.16 -12.66
C SER A 111 -9.15 -2.76 -11.69
N ILE A 112 -9.60 -1.99 -10.69
CA ILE A 112 -10.65 -2.39 -9.75
C ILE A 112 -11.98 -2.57 -10.47
N VAL A 113 -12.37 -1.63 -11.33
CA VAL A 113 -13.60 -1.76 -12.13
C VAL A 113 -13.56 -3.02 -13.00
N LYS A 114 -12.44 -3.26 -13.69
CA LYS A 114 -12.25 -4.46 -14.51
C LYS A 114 -12.32 -5.75 -13.70
N TYR A 115 -11.85 -5.75 -12.45
CA TYR A 115 -11.95 -6.91 -11.57
C TYR A 115 -13.42 -7.27 -11.30
N PHE A 116 -14.24 -6.30 -10.91
CA PHE A 116 -15.66 -6.55 -10.63
C PHE A 116 -16.47 -6.90 -11.89
N GLU A 117 -16.13 -6.31 -13.04
CA GLU A 117 -16.72 -6.71 -14.32
C GLU A 117 -16.47 -8.20 -14.62
N ARG A 118 -15.24 -8.67 -14.44
CA ARG A 118 -14.90 -10.09 -14.65
C ARG A 118 -15.66 -11.00 -13.70
N GLN A 119 -15.70 -10.67 -12.41
CA GLN A 119 -16.46 -11.43 -11.41
C GLN A 119 -17.95 -11.55 -11.80
N ARG A 120 -18.55 -10.47 -12.28
CA ARG A 120 -19.94 -10.47 -12.74
C ARG A 120 -20.14 -11.36 -13.97
N MET A 121 -19.24 -11.30 -14.93
CA MET A 121 -19.30 -12.15 -16.12
C MET A 121 -19.12 -13.62 -15.76
N ASP A 122 -18.16 -13.94 -14.89
CA ASP A 122 -17.93 -15.31 -14.42
C ASP A 122 -19.16 -15.86 -13.68
N LYS A 123 -19.84 -15.03 -12.89
CA LYS A 123 -21.09 -15.40 -12.22
C LYS A 123 -22.20 -15.69 -13.23
N LEU A 124 -22.41 -14.81 -14.21
CA LEU A 124 -23.42 -14.99 -15.26
C LEU A 124 -23.18 -16.27 -16.07
N ILE A 125 -21.93 -16.54 -16.46
CA ILE A 125 -21.56 -17.77 -17.18
C ILE A 125 -21.82 -19.04 -16.34
N ARG A 126 -21.60 -18.97 -15.02
CA ARG A 126 -21.89 -20.10 -14.12
C ARG A 126 -23.40 -20.34 -13.99
N GLU A 127 -24.18 -19.27 -13.85
CA GLU A 127 -25.64 -19.33 -13.74
C GLU A 127 -26.27 -19.90 -15.02
N ASP A 128 -25.81 -19.47 -16.19
CA ASP A 128 -26.24 -19.99 -17.50
C ASP A 128 -25.94 -21.49 -17.68
N ARG A 129 -24.86 -22.00 -17.08
CA ARG A 129 -24.55 -23.43 -17.12
C ARG A 129 -25.50 -24.22 -16.21
N THR A 130 -25.80 -23.70 -15.01
CA THR A 130 -26.70 -24.38 -14.06
C THR A 130 -28.17 -24.36 -14.48
N SER A 131 -28.64 -23.32 -15.16
CA SER A 131 -30.02 -23.24 -15.68
C SER A 131 -30.24 -24.25 -16.82
N ASN A 132 -29.24 -24.44 -17.69
CA ASN A 132 -29.32 -25.41 -18.78
C ASN A 132 -29.36 -26.87 -18.29
N PHE A 133 -28.72 -27.20 -17.16
CA PHE A 133 -28.80 -28.55 -16.56
C PHE A 133 -30.12 -28.81 -15.83
N SER A 134 -30.89 -27.78 -15.49
CA SER A 134 -32.15 -27.94 -14.75
C SER A 134 -33.36 -28.20 -15.67
N THR A 135 -33.17 -28.17 -16.99
CA THR A 135 -34.26 -28.33 -17.98
C THR A 135 -34.26 -29.72 -18.65
N GLU A 136 -33.36 -30.62 -18.25
CA GLU A 136 -33.23 -31.98 -18.82
C GLU A 136 -33.63 -33.12 -17.86
N ASN A 137 -34.41 -32.86 -16.80
CA ASN A 137 -35.02 -33.91 -15.96
C ASN A 137 -36.53 -33.77 -15.86
#